data_AF-A0A950HIN2-F1
#
_entry.id   AF-A0A950HIN2-F1
#
_cell.length_a   1.000
_cell.length_b   1.000
_cell.length_c   1.000
_cell.angle_alpha   90.00
_cell.angle_beta   90.00
_cell.angle_gamma   90.00
#
_symmetry.space_group_name_H-M   'P 1'
#
loop_
_entity.id
_entity.type
_entity.pdbx_description
1 polymer ?
#
loop_
_entity_poly.entity_id
_entity_poly.type
_entity_poly.pdbx_seq_one_letter_code
_entity_poly.pdbx_strand_id
1 'polypeptide(L)' 'MTKPISEDDAAAQKGRLHARVAGKQWHFLNFATTQAAVNFVNAAPAQVAGEVSTTTRNDGTVGLFYFL' A
#
# COMPACT_ATOMS: atom_id res chain seq x y z
N MET A 1 11.89 9.38 -8.87
CA MET A 1 11.57 8.18 -8.05
C MET A 1 10.61 8.64 -6.96
N THR A 2 9.42 8.06 -6.84
CA THR A 2 8.40 8.50 -5.86
C THR A 2 8.88 8.21 -4.44
N LYS A 3 8.77 9.20 -3.54
CA LYS A 3 9.18 9.06 -2.14
C LYS A 3 8.40 7.91 -1.47
N PRO A 4 9.07 7.01 -0.72
CA PRO A 4 8.37 5.96 0.01
C PRO A 4 7.37 6.54 1.03
N ILE A 5 6.22 5.89 1.18
CA ILE A 5 5.18 6.24 2.14
C ILE A 5 5.68 5.89 3.54
N SER A 6 5.58 6.86 4.46
CA SER A 6 5.95 6.69 5.86
C SER A 6 4.92 5.85 6.61
N GLU A 7 5.27 5.40 7.82
CA GLU A 7 4.32 4.65 8.65
C GLU A 7 3.11 5.50 9.07
N ASP A 8 3.35 6.75 9.48
CA ASP A 8 2.32 7.71 9.91
C ASP A 8 1.32 8.01 8.79
N ASP A 9 1.77 7.99 7.53
CA ASP A 9 0.95 8.30 6.37
C ASP A 9 0.19 7.09 5.79
N ALA A 10 0.66 5.87 6.05
CA ALA A 10 0.22 4.67 5.34
C ALA A 10 -1.28 4.39 5.46
N ALA A 11 -1.82 4.40 6.69
CA ALA A 11 -3.23 4.13 6.93
C ALA A 11 -4.13 5.26 6.38
N ALA A 12 -3.74 6.52 6.60
CA ALA A 12 -4.49 7.68 6.13
C ALA A 12 -4.54 7.78 4.60
N GLN A 13 -3.49 7.31 3.92
CA GLN A 13 -3.40 7.34 2.46
C GLN A 13 -4.40 6.40 1.78
N LYS A 14 -4.78 5.29 2.42
CA LYS A 14 -5.70 4.30 1.83
C LYS A 14 -7.08 4.87 1.54
N GLY A 15 -7.68 5.61 2.48
CA GLY A 15 -9.00 6.23 2.26
C GLY A 15 -9.00 7.20 1.08
N ARG A 16 -7.92 7.99 0.93
CA ARG A 16 -7.75 8.93 -0.20
C ARG A 16 -7.62 8.21 -1.55
N LEU A 17 -6.91 7.09 -1.58
CA LEU A 17 -6.74 6.29 -2.78
C LEU A 17 -8.06 5.61 -3.17
N HIS A 18 -8.75 5.00 -2.21
CA HIS A 18 -10.01 4.31 -2.47
C HIS A 18 -11.09 5.24 -3.05
N ALA A 19 -11.14 6.51 -2.63
CA ALA A 19 -12.09 7.49 -3.16
C ALA A 19 -11.79 7.94 -4.60
N ARG A 20 -10.58 7.69 -5.12
CA ARG A 20 -10.13 8.16 -6.44
C ARG A 20 -10.14 7.09 -7.52
N VAL A 21 -10.40 5.83 -7.15
CA VAL A 21 -10.28 4.69 -8.05
C VAL A 21 -11.64 4.40 -8.70
N ALA A 22 -11.67 4.38 -10.04
CA ALA A 22 -12.85 4.01 -10.82
C ALA A 22 -12.73 2.54 -11.24
N GLY A 23 -13.36 1.65 -10.47
CA GLY A 23 -13.36 0.21 -10.73
C GLY A 23 -12.08 -0.51 -10.32
N LYS A 24 -12.16 -1.84 -10.33
CA LYS A 24 -11.17 -2.77 -9.78
C LYS A 24 -9.93 -2.88 -10.68
N GLN A 25 -8.80 -2.37 -10.21
CA GLN A 25 -7.53 -2.38 -10.95
C GLN A 25 -6.32 -2.53 -10.00
N TRP A 26 -5.19 -2.92 -10.58
CA TRP A 26 -3.93 -3.04 -9.85
C TRP A 26 -3.22 -1.70 -9.77
N HIS A 27 -2.75 -1.37 -8.57
CA HIS A 27 -2.00 -0.17 -8.25
C HIS A 27 -0.67 -0.53 -7.62
N PHE A 28 0.32 0.36 -7.70
CA PHE A 28 1.63 0.15 -7.08
C PHE A 28 2.00 1.31 -6.15
N LEU A 29 2.50 0.98 -4.96
CA LEU A 29 3.07 1.92 -3.99
C LEU A 29 4.41 1.42 -3.46
N ASN A 30 5.19 2.36 -2.95
CA ASN A 30 6.42 2.08 -2.25
C ASN A 30 6.30 2.56 -0.79
N PHE A 31 6.64 1.70 0.16
CA PHE A 31 6.59 1.98 1.59
C PHE A 31 8.00 2.03 2.18
N ALA A 32 8.21 2.92 3.15
CA ALA A 32 9.50 3.10 3.81
C ALA A 32 9.90 1.90 4.68
N THR A 33 8.92 1.18 5.23
CA THR A 33 9.13 0.05 6.14
C THR A 33 8.11 -1.04 5.88
N THR A 34 8.38 -2.26 6.36
CA THR A 34 7.40 -3.36 6.36
C THR A 34 6.17 -3.01 7.20
N GLN A 35 6.35 -2.33 8.34
CA GLN A 35 5.24 -1.92 9.19
C GLN A 35 4.29 -0.94 8.49
N ALA A 36 4.83 0.02 7.73
CA ALA A 36 4.02 0.95 6.93
C ALA A 36 3.16 0.20 5.89
N ALA A 37 3.73 -0.79 5.20
CA ALA A 37 2.97 -1.64 4.27
C ALA A 37 1.87 -2.45 4.98
N VAL A 38 2.17 -3.02 6.16
CA VAL A 38 1.20 -3.76 6.99
C VAL A 38 0.05 -2.85 7.45
N ASN A 39 0.35 -1.62 7.87
CA ASN A 39 -0.65 -0.64 8.26
C ASN A 39 -1.58 -0.30 7.08
N PHE A 40 -1.03 -0.17 5.87
CA PHE A 40 -1.83 0.05 4.67
C PHE A 40 -2.75 -1.14 4.34
N VAL A 41 -2.25 -2.38 4.30
CA VAL A 41 -3.10 -3.53 3.91
C VAL A 41 -4.25 -3.74 4.91
N ASN A 42 -4.02 -3.47 6.19
CA ASN A 42 -5.02 -3.64 7.26
C ASN A 42 -5.95 -2.44 7.46
N ALA A 43 -5.61 -1.25 6.95
CA ALA A 43 -6.50 -0.10 7.02
C ALA A 43 -7.81 -0.34 6.25
N ALA A 44 -8.92 0.28 6.66
CA ALA A 44 -10.21 0.07 6.02
C ALA A 44 -10.26 0.72 4.60
N PRO A 45 -10.83 0.04 3.59
CA PRO A 45 -11.24 -1.37 3.61
C PRO A 45 -10.02 -2.29 3.55
N ALA A 46 -9.95 -3.28 4.46
CA ALA A 46 -8.82 -4.19 4.55
C ALA A 46 -8.66 -4.98 3.24
N GLN A 47 -7.41 -5.22 2.83
CA GLN A 47 -7.15 -6.07 1.68
C GLN A 47 -7.35 -7.55 2.07
N VAL A 48 -7.94 -8.33 1.17
CA VAL A 48 -8.17 -9.76 1.39
C VAL A 48 -7.24 -10.63 0.53
N ALA A 49 -7.38 -11.95 0.65
CA ALA A 49 -6.60 -12.90 -0.14
C ALA A 49 -6.74 -12.63 -1.65
N GLY A 50 -5.60 -12.51 -2.33
CA GLY A 50 -5.53 -12.23 -3.76
C GLY A 50 -5.52 -10.75 -4.14
N GLU A 51 -5.68 -9.81 -3.19
CA GLU A 51 -5.66 -8.37 -3.48
C GLU A 51 -4.29 -7.71 -3.31
N VAL A 52 -3.26 -8.46 -2.88
CA VAL A 52 -1.93 -7.90 -2.56
C VAL A 52 -0.81 -8.78 -3.11
N SER A 53 0.24 -8.14 -3.65
CA SER A 53 1.53 -8.75 -3.95
C SER A 53 2.66 -7.80 -3.50
N THR A 54 3.66 -8.32 -2.79
CA THR A 54 4.70 -7.49 -2.17
C THR A 54 6.11 -7.98 -2.47
N THR A 55 7.07 -7.06 -2.49
CA THR A 55 8.50 -7.35 -2.55
C THR A 55 9.24 -6.48 -1.55
N THR A 56 9.87 -7.11 -0.57
CA THR A 56 10.83 -6.47 0.35
C THR A 56 12.15 -6.26 -0.37
N ARG A 57 12.76 -5.07 -0.20
CA ARG A 57 14.05 -4.73 -0.82
C ARG A 57 15.16 -4.65 0.22
N ASN A 58 16.41 -4.73 -0.25
CA ASN A 58 17.62 -4.67 0.57
C ASN A 58 17.86 -3.31 1.24
N ASP A 59 17.15 -2.26 0.82
CA ASP A 59 17.17 -0.93 1.42
C ASP A 59 16.11 -0.72 2.52
N GLY A 60 15.38 -1.78 2.89
CA GLY A 60 14.31 -1.74 3.90
C GLY A 60 12.95 -1.28 3.37
N THR A 61 12.87 -0.82 2.11
CA THR A 61 11.60 -0.44 1.49
C THR A 61 10.78 -1.65 1.06
N VAL A 62 9.46 -1.44 0.91
CA VAL A 62 8.53 -2.46 0.43
C VAL A 62 7.78 -1.95 -0.80
N GLY A 63 7.97 -2.65 -1.91
CA GLY A 63 7.10 -2.51 -3.08
C GLY A 63 5.83 -3.29 -2.85
N LEU A 64 4.68 -2.66 -3.08
CA LEU A 64 3.38 -3.27 -2.85
C LEU A 64 2.47 -2.99 -4.04
N PHE A 65 2.02 -4.06 -4.69
CA PHE A 65 0.88 -4.03 -5.59
C PHE A 65 -0.38 -4.33 -4.78
N TYR A 66 -1.44 -3.56 -5.01
CA TYR A 66 -2.75 -3.78 -4.38
C TYR A 66 -3.89 -3.63 -5.39
N PHE A 67 -5.02 -4.27 -5.09
CA PHE A 67 -6.20 -4.27 -5.95
C PHE A 67 -7.32 -3.44 -5.32
N LEU A 68 -7.69 -2.33 -5.96
CA LEU A 68 -8.84 -1.50 -5.57
C LEU A 68 -9.68 -1.15 -6.78
#